data_AF-X0Z3S0-F1
#
_entry.id   AF-X0Z3S0-F1
#
_cell.length_a   1.000
_cell.length_b   1.000
_cell.length_c   1.000
_cell.angle_alpha   90.00
_cell.angle_beta   90.00
_cell.angle_gamma   90.00
#
_symmetry.space_group_name_H-M   'P 1'
#
loop_
_entity.id
_entity.type
_entity.pdbx_description
1 polymer ?
#
loop_
_entity_poly.entity_id
_entity_poly.type
_entity_poly.pdbx_seq_one_letter_code
_entity_poly.pdbx_strand_id
1 'polypeptide(L)'
;MSVDSFRFSVIIHCKSVCNSPYISSINPNLLHITHYYSNAKSIIKNKIDAELAKGAKIVVTVDSRNSDANTTTITGTIENVSTSTLNNLEINGMVFKERQTVNLKYSVFDIFEEQKVPVDFLAPGNIVEFSFTLEDFDWETDNVHGVIFV
;
A
#
# COMPACT_ATOMS: atom_id res chain seq x y z
N MET A 1 1.43 21.14 -11.87
CA MET A 1 0.59 20.32 -10.98
C MET A 1 1.55 19.60 -10.04
N SER A 2 1.38 19.75 -8.73
CA SER A 2 2.35 19.29 -7.71
C SER A 2 2.41 17.76 -7.69
N VAL A 3 3.55 17.18 -8.02
CA VAL A 3 3.84 15.76 -7.82
C VAL A 3 4.22 15.60 -6.36
N ASP A 4 3.25 15.18 -5.54
CA ASP A 4 3.52 14.74 -4.19
C ASP A 4 4.34 13.44 -4.28
N SER A 5 5.63 13.53 -3.97
CA SER A 5 6.54 12.39 -3.90
C SER A 5 6.06 11.45 -2.78
N PHE A 6 5.27 10.44 -3.14
CA PHE A 6 4.86 9.40 -2.21
C PHE A 6 5.92 8.29 -2.18
N ARG A 7 6.79 8.31 -1.17
CA ARG A 7 7.64 7.17 -0.83
C ARG A 7 6.77 6.07 -0.22
N PHE A 8 6.28 5.15 -1.04
CA PHE A 8 5.63 3.94 -0.55
C PHE A 8 6.71 2.87 -0.34
N SER A 9 7.26 2.81 0.87
CA SER A 9 7.76 1.52 1.37
C SER A 9 6.54 0.64 1.58
N VAL A 10 6.58 -0.63 1.17
CA VAL A 10 5.53 -1.63 1.41
C VAL A 10 5.29 -1.71 2.92
N ILE A 11 4.37 -0.86 3.36
CA ILE A 11 3.94 -0.68 4.72
C ILE A 11 2.46 -0.40 4.54
N ILE A 12 1.66 -1.44 4.76
CA ILE A 12 0.22 -1.29 4.97
C ILE A 12 0.05 -0.08 5.89
N HIS A 13 -0.47 1.03 5.35
CA HIS A 13 -0.65 2.28 6.07
C HIS A 13 -1.82 2.10 7.06
N CYS A 14 -1.62 1.25 8.07
CA CYS A 14 -2.58 0.90 9.11
C CYS A 14 -2.63 1.99 10.19
N LYS A 15 -2.49 3.27 9.80
CA LYS A 15 -2.61 4.39 10.76
C LYS A 15 -4.07 4.73 11.04
N SER A 16 -4.96 4.58 10.05
CA SER A 16 -6.39 4.92 10.21
C SER A 16 -7.22 3.81 10.85
N VAL A 17 -6.89 2.53 10.67
CA VAL A 17 -7.66 1.42 11.27
C VAL A 17 -7.34 1.29 12.76
N CYS A 18 -6.10 1.58 13.15
CA CYS A 18 -5.68 1.51 14.55
C CYS A 18 -6.17 2.68 15.43
N ASN A 19 -6.71 3.76 14.86
CA ASN A 19 -7.07 4.98 15.59
C ASN A 19 -8.57 5.33 15.56
N SER A 20 -9.45 4.38 15.23
CA SER A 20 -10.91 4.62 15.28
C SER A 20 -11.36 4.97 16.72
N PRO A 21 -12.06 6.10 16.94
CA PRO A 21 -12.52 6.52 18.27
C PRO A 21 -13.69 5.68 18.82
N TYR A 22 -14.19 4.69 18.07
CA TYR A 22 -15.34 3.86 18.45
C TYR A 22 -15.10 2.85 19.58
N ILE A 23 -13.95 2.89 20.25
CA ILE A 23 -13.64 2.02 21.40
C ILE A 23 -14.03 2.64 22.75
N SER A 24 -14.59 3.86 22.77
CA SER A 24 -14.92 4.59 24.01
C SER A 24 -16.37 4.44 24.50
N SER A 25 -17.24 3.70 23.79
CA SER A 25 -18.65 3.54 24.17
C SER A 25 -19.07 2.11 24.56
N ILE A 26 -18.12 1.23 24.87
CA ILE A 26 -18.45 -0.14 25.29
C ILE A 26 -18.71 -0.17 26.79
N ASN A 27 -19.92 -0.60 27.17
CA ASN A 27 -20.37 -0.80 28.54
C ASN A 27 -19.30 -1.52 29.40
N PRO A 28 -18.88 -0.96 30.55
CA PRO A 28 -17.82 -1.53 31.39
C PRO A 28 -18.13 -2.93 31.95
N ASN A 29 -19.37 -3.42 31.81
CA ASN A 29 -19.74 -4.79 32.17
C ASN A 29 -19.42 -5.85 31.09
N LEU A 30 -18.77 -5.48 29.98
CA LEU A 30 -18.29 -6.39 28.93
C LEU A 30 -16.77 -6.67 29.01
N LEU A 31 -16.23 -6.77 30.23
CA LEU A 31 -14.80 -6.88 30.53
C LEU A 31 -14.06 -8.01 29.76
N HIS A 32 -14.74 -9.12 29.44
CA HIS A 32 -14.15 -10.22 28.67
C HIS A 32 -13.94 -9.92 27.18
N ILE A 33 -14.75 -9.03 26.60
CA ILE A 33 -14.68 -8.71 25.16
C ILE A 33 -13.58 -7.66 24.93
N THR A 34 -13.50 -6.64 25.78
CA THR A 34 -12.53 -5.53 25.65
C THR A 34 -11.06 -5.98 25.74
N HIS A 35 -10.75 -6.99 26.57
CA HIS A 35 -9.40 -7.52 26.72
C HIS A 35 -8.95 -8.34 25.50
N TYR A 36 -9.85 -9.07 24.85
CA TYR A 36 -9.51 -9.87 23.66
C TYR A 36 -9.16 -8.98 22.46
N TYR A 37 -9.95 -7.92 22.22
CA TYR A 37 -9.73 -6.99 21.11
C TYR A 37 -8.51 -6.07 21.31
N SER A 38 -8.25 -5.59 22.54
CA SER A 38 -7.07 -4.78 22.83
C SER A 38 -5.77 -5.58 22.65
N ASN A 39 -5.78 -6.86 23.04
CA ASN A 39 -4.67 -7.78 22.83
C ASN A 39 -4.44 -8.05 21.34
N ALA A 40 -5.49 -8.35 20.57
CA ALA A 40 -5.38 -8.58 19.13
C ALA A 40 -4.80 -7.35 18.40
N LYS A 41 -5.28 -6.14 18.73
CA LYS A 41 -4.75 -4.89 18.19
C LYS A 41 -3.28 -4.70 18.52
N SER A 42 -2.89 -4.90 19.78
CA SER A 42 -1.50 -4.79 20.24
C SER A 42 -0.58 -5.80 19.53
N ILE A 43 -1.03 -7.04 19.40
CA ILE A 43 -0.28 -8.10 18.69
C ILE A 43 -0.06 -7.73 17.22
N ILE A 44 -1.11 -7.29 16.51
CA ILE A 44 -1.00 -6.89 15.09
C ILE A 44 -0.07 -5.69 14.96
N LYS A 45 -0.22 -4.67 15.83
CA LYS A 45 0.65 -3.50 15.82
C LYS A 45 2.12 -3.89 16.05
N ASN A 46 2.40 -4.74 17.03
CA ASN A 46 3.77 -5.18 17.32
C ASN A 46 4.38 -5.94 16.14
N LYS A 47 3.58 -6.74 15.41
CA LYS A 47 4.05 -7.40 14.18
C LYS A 47 4.39 -6.37 13.09
N ILE A 48 3.54 -5.38 12.88
CA ILE A 48 3.80 -4.29 11.91
C ILE A 48 5.07 -3.54 12.30
N ASP A 49 5.20 -3.15 13.57
CA ASP A 49 6.38 -2.42 14.07
C ASP A 49 7.66 -3.26 13.93
N ALA A 50 7.59 -4.56 14.16
CA ALA A 50 8.73 -5.46 13.98
C ALA A 50 9.15 -5.60 12.51
N GLU A 51 8.20 -5.67 11.57
CA GLU A 51 8.51 -5.67 10.13
C GLU A 51 9.10 -4.32 9.70
N LEU A 52 8.55 -3.21 10.18
CA LEU A 52 9.06 -1.86 9.93
C LEU A 52 10.52 -1.67 10.38
N ALA A 53 10.89 -2.30 11.49
CA ALA A 53 12.24 -2.21 12.03
C ALA A 53 13.30 -2.95 11.20
N LYS A 54 12.90 -3.84 10.27
CA LYS A 54 13.85 -4.60 9.42
C LYS A 54 14.55 -3.75 8.37
N GLY A 55 14.08 -2.52 8.14
CA GLY A 55 14.57 -1.64 7.09
C GLY A 55 14.10 -2.08 5.70
N ALA A 56 13.99 -1.12 4.79
CA ALA A 56 13.59 -1.39 3.41
C ALA A 56 14.77 -1.98 2.62
N LYS A 57 14.50 -2.99 1.78
CA LYS A 57 15.46 -3.51 0.80
C LYS A 57 15.26 -2.91 -0.60
N ILE A 58 14.03 -2.48 -0.88
CA ILE A 58 13.63 -1.84 -2.12
C ILE A 58 12.98 -0.51 -1.78
N VAL A 59 13.34 0.54 -2.52
CA VAL A 59 12.61 1.81 -2.54
C VAL A 59 11.81 1.87 -3.82
N VAL A 60 10.49 2.10 -3.68
CA VAL A 60 9.60 2.35 -4.81
C VAL A 60 9.35 3.85 -4.89
N THR A 61 9.56 4.43 -6.06
CA THR A 61 9.26 5.84 -6.36
C THR A 61 8.25 5.89 -7.50
N VAL A 62 7.15 6.60 -7.30
CA VAL A 62 6.21 6.91 -8.37
C VAL A 62 6.58 8.28 -8.92
N ASP A 63 6.89 8.34 -10.21
CA ASP A 63 7.31 9.57 -10.89
C ASP A 63 6.10 10.34 -11.41
N SER A 64 5.14 9.63 -12.00
CA SER A 64 3.93 10.25 -12.53
C SER A 64 2.73 9.32 -12.49
N ARG A 65 1.55 9.94 -12.32
CA ARG A 65 0.25 9.36 -12.68
C ARG A 65 -0.39 10.31 -13.67
N ASN A 66 -0.70 9.82 -14.85
CA ASN A 66 -1.45 10.55 -15.86
C ASN A 66 -2.76 9.81 -16.12
N SER A 67 -3.88 10.46 -15.80
CA SER A 67 -5.21 9.88 -15.87
C SER A 67 -6.11 10.74 -16.75
N ASP A 68 -6.84 10.09 -17.64
CA ASP A 68 -8.00 10.64 -18.30
C ASP A 68 -9.24 9.78 -18.00
N ALA A 69 -10.34 10.06 -18.69
CA ALA A 69 -11.63 9.40 -18.43
C ALA A 69 -11.63 7.89 -18.76
N ASN A 70 -10.66 7.40 -19.53
CA ASN A 70 -10.62 6.02 -19.99
C ASN A 70 -9.30 5.33 -19.66
N THR A 71 -8.22 6.07 -19.44
CA THR A 71 -6.90 5.47 -19.26
C THR A 71 -6.15 6.14 -18.13
N THR A 72 -5.48 5.31 -17.33
CA THR A 72 -4.53 5.76 -16.32
C THR A 72 -3.18 5.12 -16.56
N THR A 73 -2.14 5.93 -16.75
CA THR A 73 -0.76 5.49 -16.84
C THR A 73 0.00 5.90 -15.57
N ILE A 74 0.69 4.95 -14.95
CA ILE A 74 1.51 5.15 -13.75
C ILE A 74 2.94 4.75 -14.08
N THR A 75 3.88 5.67 -13.91
CA THR A 75 5.30 5.41 -14.13
C THR A 75 6.10 5.58 -12.85
N GLY A 76 7.18 4.84 -12.72
CA GLY A 76 8.05 4.96 -11.57
C GLY A 76 9.29 4.10 -11.67
N THR A 77 9.99 4.02 -10.55
CA THR A 77 11.22 3.25 -10.39
C THR A 77 11.21 2.41 -9.13
N ILE A 78 11.96 1.31 -9.17
CA ILE A 78 12.36 0.55 -8.00
C ILE A 78 13.89 0.58 -7.88
N GLU A 79 14.41 0.74 -6.66
CA GLU A 79 15.84 0.74 -6.37
C GLU A 79 16.15 -0.31 -5.31
N ASN A 80 17.16 -1.17 -5.53
CA ASN A 80 17.67 -2.03 -4.49
C ASN A 80 18.64 -1.27 -3.58
N VAL A 81 18.15 -0.85 -2.41
CA VAL A 81 18.94 -0.14 -1.39
C VAL A 81 19.61 -1.07 -0.38
N SER A 82 19.52 -2.39 -0.60
CA SER A 82 20.19 -3.39 0.23
C SER A 82 21.63 -3.66 -0.24
N THR A 83 22.36 -4.48 0.51
CA THR A 83 23.75 -4.85 0.19
C THR A 83 23.86 -6.12 -0.66
N SER A 84 22.74 -6.75 -1.04
CA SER A 84 22.70 -8.04 -1.75
C SER A 84 21.83 -7.97 -3.00
N THR A 85 22.19 -8.73 -4.03
CA THR A 85 21.32 -8.93 -5.21
C THR A 85 19.99 -9.57 -4.78
N LEU A 86 18.90 -8.95 -5.19
CA LEU A 86 17.54 -9.47 -5.03
C LEU A 86 17.15 -10.23 -6.30
N ASN A 87 16.37 -11.30 -6.19
CA ASN A 87 15.96 -12.12 -7.33
C ASN A 87 14.47 -12.44 -7.24
N ASN A 88 13.87 -12.81 -8.38
CA ASN A 88 12.47 -13.22 -8.49
C ASN A 88 11.51 -12.17 -7.91
N LEU A 89 11.69 -10.92 -8.32
CA LEU A 89 10.83 -9.80 -7.92
C LEU A 89 9.69 -9.64 -8.91
N GLU A 90 8.55 -9.12 -8.44
CA GLU A 90 7.40 -8.78 -9.27
C GLU A 90 6.86 -7.44 -8.81
N ILE A 91 6.89 -6.43 -9.69
CA ILE A 91 6.28 -5.14 -9.41
C ILE A 91 4.79 -5.26 -9.73
N ASN A 92 3.96 -4.92 -8.77
CA ASN A 92 2.51 -4.93 -8.92
C ASN A 92 1.89 -3.69 -8.27
N GLY A 93 0.63 -3.42 -8.56
CA GLY A 93 -0.12 -2.38 -7.91
C GLY A 93 -1.56 -2.79 -7.64
N MET A 94 -2.21 -2.01 -6.79
CA MET A 94 -3.63 -2.12 -6.55
C MET A 94 -4.22 -0.75 -6.26
N VAL A 95 -5.50 -0.60 -6.56
CA VAL A 95 -6.30 0.56 -6.17
C VAL A 95 -7.30 0.17 -5.10
N PHE A 96 -7.59 1.10 -4.21
CA PHE A 96 -8.54 0.93 -3.14
C PHE A 96 -9.39 2.18 -2.98
N LYS A 97 -10.65 1.96 -2.59
CA LYS A 97 -11.63 3.01 -2.37
C LYS A 97 -11.92 3.17 -0.89
N GLU A 98 -12.00 4.42 -0.43
CA GLU A 98 -12.54 4.70 0.89
C GLU A 98 -14.06 4.50 0.86
N ARG A 99 -14.60 3.68 1.78
CA ARG A 99 -16.05 3.53 1.93
C ARG A 99 -16.54 4.40 3.08
N GLN A 100 -17.75 4.92 2.92
CA GLN A 100 -18.42 5.68 3.97
C GLN A 100 -19.02 4.79 5.09
N THR A 101 -18.87 3.47 4.98
CA THR A 101 -19.39 2.52 5.96
C THR A 101 -18.51 2.47 7.21
N VAL A 102 -19.13 2.69 8.37
CA VAL A 102 -18.47 2.57 9.67
C VAL A 102 -17.84 1.17 9.81
N ASN A 103 -16.56 1.13 10.22
CA ASN A 103 -15.73 -0.08 10.40
C ASN A 103 -15.25 -0.80 9.13
N LEU A 104 -15.55 -0.29 7.93
CA LEU A 104 -15.00 -0.82 6.67
C LEU A 104 -14.43 0.32 5.85
N LYS A 105 -13.31 0.89 6.31
CA LYS A 105 -12.78 2.13 5.71
C LYS A 105 -12.25 1.96 4.29
N TYR A 106 -11.51 0.89 4.01
CA TYR A 106 -10.88 0.70 2.70
C TYR A 106 -11.23 -0.65 2.13
N SER A 107 -11.50 -0.69 0.83
CA SER A 107 -11.61 -1.93 0.08
C SER A 107 -10.79 -1.86 -1.19
N VAL A 108 -10.10 -2.94 -1.52
CA VAL A 108 -9.50 -3.12 -2.84
C VAL A 108 -10.61 -3.00 -3.89
N PHE A 109 -10.36 -2.15 -4.87
CA PHE A 109 -11.25 -1.90 -6.00
C PHE A 109 -10.77 -2.69 -7.22
N ASP A 110 -9.46 -2.68 -7.46
CA ASP A 110 -8.82 -3.44 -8.53
C ASP A 110 -7.35 -3.75 -8.20
N ILE A 111 -6.81 -4.80 -8.80
CA ILE A 111 -5.42 -5.26 -8.70
C ILE A 111 -4.87 -5.34 -10.11
N PHE A 112 -3.66 -4.82 -10.33
CA PHE A 112 -3.06 -4.73 -11.67
C PHE A 112 -2.46 -6.06 -12.14
N GLU A 113 -3.20 -7.15 -11.98
CA GLU A 113 -2.75 -8.52 -12.20
C GLU A 113 -2.22 -8.73 -13.63
N GLU A 114 -2.86 -8.12 -14.62
CA GLU A 114 -2.48 -8.23 -16.04
C GLU A 114 -1.27 -7.36 -16.41
N GLN A 115 -0.89 -6.41 -15.55
CA GLN A 115 0.15 -5.41 -15.83
C GLN A 115 1.43 -5.65 -15.03
N LYS A 116 1.51 -6.74 -14.25
CA LYS A 116 2.68 -7.11 -13.44
C LYS A 116 3.98 -7.07 -14.23
N VAL A 117 5.02 -6.52 -13.62
CA VAL A 117 6.36 -6.42 -14.23
C VAL A 117 7.32 -7.37 -13.50
N PRO A 118 7.72 -8.49 -14.12
CA PRO A 118 8.73 -9.36 -13.53
C PRO A 118 10.12 -8.70 -13.58
N VAL A 119 10.89 -8.88 -12.52
CA VAL A 119 12.29 -8.44 -12.43
C VAL A 119 13.12 -9.62 -11.92
N ASP A 120 13.82 -10.28 -12.86
CA ASP A 120 14.57 -11.52 -12.59
C ASP A 120 15.62 -11.33 -11.49
N PHE A 121 16.39 -10.25 -11.57
CA PHE A 121 17.35 -9.86 -10.55
C PHE A 121 17.56 -8.34 -10.51
N LEU A 122 17.90 -7.83 -9.33
CA LEU A 122 18.20 -6.43 -9.09
C LEU A 122 19.43 -6.32 -8.17
N ALA A 123 20.57 -5.93 -8.74
CA ALA A 123 21.82 -5.77 -7.99
C ALA A 123 21.77 -4.54 -7.04
N PRO A 124 22.59 -4.50 -5.98
CA PRO A 124 22.67 -3.35 -5.06
C PRO A 124 22.91 -2.02 -5.79
N GLY A 125 22.11 -1.01 -5.47
CA GLY A 125 22.17 0.33 -6.07
C GLY A 125 21.59 0.44 -7.48
N ASN A 126 21.16 -0.67 -8.11
CA ASN A 126 20.53 -0.61 -9.42
C ASN A 126 19.07 -0.16 -9.32
N ILE A 127 18.65 0.52 -10.39
CA ILE A 127 17.30 1.06 -10.56
C ILE A 127 16.66 0.39 -11.78
N VAL A 128 15.39 0.05 -11.66
CA VAL A 128 14.54 -0.43 -12.77
C VAL A 128 13.31 0.45 -12.86
N GLU A 129 12.98 0.87 -14.07
CA GLU A 129 11.76 1.63 -14.38
C GLU A 129 10.57 0.68 -14.58
N PHE A 130 9.38 1.12 -14.20
CA PHE A 130 8.12 0.44 -14.47
C PHE A 130 7.09 1.41 -15.05
N SER A 131 6.14 0.85 -15.80
CA SER A 131 4.97 1.56 -16.31
C SER A 131 3.76 0.63 -16.29
N PHE A 132 2.68 1.06 -15.66
CA PHE A 132 1.38 0.38 -15.71
C PHE A 132 0.41 1.23 -16.52
N THR A 133 -0.34 0.59 -17.43
CA THR A 133 -1.45 1.22 -18.15
C THR A 133 -2.73 0.49 -17.79
N LEU A 134 -3.65 1.22 -17.17
CA LEU A 134 -4.98 0.75 -16.79
C LEU A 134 -5.98 1.29 -17.82
N GLU A 135 -6.57 0.39 -18.59
CA GLU A 135 -7.65 0.72 -19.52
C GLU A 135 -9.00 0.73 -18.83
N ASP A 136 -9.93 1.51 -19.38
CA ASP A 136 -11.27 1.77 -18.86
C ASP A 136 -11.29 2.17 -17.37
N PHE A 137 -10.25 2.89 -16.92
CA PHE A 137 -10.06 3.26 -15.51
C PHE A 137 -9.97 4.78 -15.30
N ASP A 138 -11.05 5.38 -14.77
CA ASP A 138 -11.10 6.79 -14.41
C ASP A 138 -10.77 7.01 -12.93
N TRP A 139 -9.50 7.26 -12.65
CA TRP A 139 -9.00 7.42 -11.28
C TRP A 139 -9.70 8.54 -10.50
N GLU A 140 -10.01 9.65 -11.16
CA GLU A 140 -10.52 10.86 -10.52
C GLU A 140 -12.03 10.74 -10.28
N THR A 141 -12.79 10.25 -11.27
CA THR A 141 -14.23 10.02 -11.12
C THR A 141 -14.50 8.89 -10.13
N ASP A 142 -13.71 7.83 -10.14
CA ASP A 142 -13.87 6.72 -9.19
C ASP A 142 -13.40 7.07 -7.77
N ASN A 143 -12.69 8.19 -7.61
CA ASN A 143 -12.16 8.71 -6.35
C ASN A 143 -11.43 7.61 -5.55
N VAL A 144 -10.40 7.06 -6.17
CA VAL A 144 -9.60 5.95 -5.63
C VAL A 144 -8.21 6.40 -5.17
N HIS A 145 -7.61 5.58 -4.32
CA HIS A 145 -6.20 5.65 -3.98
C HIS A 145 -5.49 4.41 -4.53
N GLY A 146 -4.16 4.48 -4.66
CA GLY A 146 -3.39 3.35 -5.14
C GLY A 146 -2.09 3.15 -4.39
N VAL A 147 -1.55 1.95 -4.53
CA VAL A 147 -0.26 1.55 -3.99
C VAL A 147 0.46 0.69 -5.02
N ILE A 148 1.76 0.94 -5.20
CA ILE A 148 2.68 0.09 -5.94
C ILE A 148 3.56 -0.65 -4.93
N PHE A 149 3.82 -1.93 -5.17
CA PHE A 149 4.60 -2.79 -4.29
C PHE A 149 5.43 -3.80 -5.09
N VAL A 150 6.44 -4.36 -4.42
CA VAL A 150 7.38 -5.38 -4.93
C VAL A 150 7.52 -6.49 -3.90
#